data_AF-A0A127SU61-F1
#
_entry.id   AF-A0A127SU61-F1
#
_cell.length_a   1.000
_cell.length_b   1.000
_cell.length_c   1.000
_cell.angle_alpha   90.00
_cell.angle_beta   90.00
_cell.angle_gamma   90.00
#
_symmetry.space_group_name_H-M   'P 1'
#
loop_
_entity.id
_entity.type
_entity.pdbx_description
1 polymer ?
#
loop_
_entity_poly.entity_id
_entity_poly.type
_entity_poly.pdbx_seq_one_letter_code
_entity_poly.pdbx_strand_id
1 'polypeptide(L)'
;MDIYWIQDHEKKGPLPEVEVISMLEAGLIPETARAWHAGCAEWVRIHDLPALKEMFAVRKEEEERRNVEEDVPEDEAAQDAAAGTTDADSLPEEEETAVEEGTPLVVPYPYVRFLGRMADVMMHMTLYLAVLRIFGLAFSPDFLPGSYEALLYLCLPMVLIETAFLGTLGTTPGKAMLGVSVRDYRGKRLS
;
A
#
# COMPACT_ATOMS: atom_id res chain seq x y z
N MET A 1 16.65 -2.12 12.33
CA MET A 1 17.49 -3.31 12.65
C MET A 1 16.86 -4.56 12.06
N ASP A 2 17.61 -5.65 11.88
CA ASP A 2 17.06 -6.93 11.38
C ASP A 2 16.43 -7.74 12.51
N ILE A 3 15.15 -8.09 12.35
CA ILE A 3 14.34 -8.82 13.33
C ILE A 3 13.95 -10.20 12.75
N TYR A 4 14.04 -11.20 13.61
CA TYR A 4 13.58 -12.56 13.37
C TYR A 4 12.41 -12.86 14.30
N TRP A 5 11.47 -13.70 13.89
CA TRP A 5 10.40 -14.17 14.78
C TRP A 5 10.04 -15.64 14.51
N ILE A 6 9.34 -16.25 15.46
CA ILE A 6 8.86 -17.63 15.35
C ILE A 6 7.36 -17.60 15.08
N GLN A 7 6.94 -18.25 14.00
CA GLN A 7 5.55 -18.44 13.63
C GLN A 7 5.39 -19.87 13.10
N ASP A 8 4.39 -20.60 13.58
CA ASP A 8 4.13 -22.00 13.18
C ASP A 8 5.34 -22.93 13.39
N HIS A 9 6.10 -22.71 14.47
CA HIS A 9 7.37 -23.42 14.77
C HIS A 9 8.50 -23.23 13.75
N GLU A 10 8.34 -22.32 12.79
CA GLU A 10 9.38 -21.95 11.84
C GLU A 10 9.97 -20.57 12.18
N LYS A 11 11.29 -20.45 11.98
CA LYS A 11 12.01 -19.17 12.11
C LYS A 11 11.81 -18.37 10.83
N LYS A 12 11.16 -17.21 10.94
CA LYS A 12 10.99 -16.23 9.85
C LYS A 12 11.88 -15.01 10.06
N GLY A 13 12.23 -14.34 8.95
CA GLY A 13 13.19 -13.22 8.90
C GLY A 13 14.52 -13.58 8.22
N PRO A 14 15.49 -12.64 8.15
CA PRO A 14 15.45 -11.30 8.75
C PRO A 14 14.59 -10.32 7.95
N LEU A 15 13.80 -9.50 8.65
CA LEU A 15 13.13 -8.33 8.08
C LEU A 15 13.51 -7.06 8.85
N PRO A 16 13.52 -5.89 8.17
CA PRO A 16 13.73 -4.61 8.84
C PRO A 16 12.57 -4.30 9.79
N GLU A 17 12.89 -3.64 10.89
CA GLU A 17 11.98 -3.19 11.94
C GLU A 17 10.67 -2.55 11.45
N VAL A 18 10.74 -1.65 10.47
CA VAL A 18 9.56 -0.99 9.89
C VAL A 18 8.60 -1.99 9.26
N GLU A 19 9.11 -3.03 8.60
CA GLU A 19 8.30 -4.06 7.96
C GLU A 19 7.67 -4.99 9.00
N VAL A 20 8.40 -5.32 10.07
CA VAL A 20 7.85 -6.09 11.20
C VAL A 20 6.77 -5.32 11.95
N ILE A 21 6.92 -4.00 12.11
CA ILE A 21 5.89 -3.10 12.65
C ILE A 21 4.62 -3.19 11.79
N SER A 22 4.74 -2.96 10.48
CA SER A 22 3.59 -3.04 9.58
C SER A 22 2.92 -4.41 9.57
N MET A 23 3.69 -5.49 9.70
CA MET A 23 3.14 -6.86 9.80
C MET A 23 2.41 -7.10 11.13
N LEU A 24 2.86 -6.47 12.21
CA LEU A 24 2.22 -6.58 13.52
C LEU A 24 0.93 -5.75 13.57
N GLU A 25 0.94 -4.53 13.03
CA GLU A 25 -0.26 -3.69 12.86
C GLU A 25 -1.32 -4.38 11.98
N ALA A 26 -0.88 -5.10 10.95
CA ALA A 26 -1.76 -5.87 10.08
C ALA A 26 -2.25 -7.20 10.71
N GLY A 27 -1.85 -7.53 11.94
CA GLY A 27 -2.22 -8.78 12.62
C GLY A 27 -1.64 -10.06 11.99
N LEU A 28 -0.66 -9.94 11.08
CA LEU A 28 -0.01 -11.08 10.42
C LEU A 28 0.96 -11.81 11.35
N ILE A 29 1.52 -11.09 12.32
CA ILE A 29 2.36 -11.66 13.38
C ILE A 29 1.56 -11.56 14.68
N PRO A 30 1.30 -12.68 15.37
CA PRO A 30 0.60 -12.62 16.63
C PRO A 30 1.44 -11.85 17.65
N GLU A 31 0.82 -10.98 18.45
CA GLU A 31 1.49 -10.18 19.49
C GLU A 31 2.15 -11.06 20.58
N THR A 32 1.82 -12.35 20.61
CA THR A 32 2.43 -13.37 21.48
C THR A 32 3.67 -14.04 20.87
N ALA A 33 4.01 -13.72 19.62
CA ALA A 33 5.16 -14.29 18.93
C ALA A 33 6.46 -13.96 19.66
N ARG A 34 7.39 -14.91 19.62
CA ARG A 34 8.77 -14.68 20.08
C ARG A 34 9.58 -14.09 18.92
N ALA A 35 10.24 -12.97 19.19
CA ALA A 35 11.11 -12.28 18.26
C ALA A 35 12.53 -12.12 18.85
N TRP A 36 13.50 -11.97 17.97
CA TRP A 36 14.90 -11.79 18.32
C TRP A 36 15.57 -10.84 17.31
N HIS A 37 16.43 -9.97 17.80
CA HIS A 37 17.31 -9.15 16.96
C HIS A 37 18.73 -9.20 17.51
N ALA A 38 19.71 -8.75 16.72
CA ALA A 38 21.13 -8.84 17.05
C ALA A 38 21.56 -8.16 18.38
N GLY A 39 20.70 -7.33 18.98
CA GLY A 39 20.93 -6.69 20.28
C GLY A 39 20.34 -7.43 21.49
N CYS A 40 19.61 -8.53 21.28
CA CYS A 40 19.00 -9.33 22.36
C CYS A 40 19.84 -10.58 22.68
N ALA A 41 20.03 -10.87 23.97
CA ALA A 41 20.70 -12.10 24.41
C ALA A 41 19.85 -13.36 24.17
N GLU A 42 18.52 -13.23 24.21
CA GLU A 42 17.56 -14.35 24.10
C GLU A 42 16.34 -13.96 23.26
N TRP A 43 15.55 -14.96 22.86
CA TRP A 43 14.27 -14.76 22.18
C TRP A 43 13.24 -14.18 23.14
N VAL A 44 12.83 -12.95 22.87
CA VAL A 44 11.93 -12.15 23.72
C VAL A 44 10.56 -12.06 23.04
N ARG A 45 9.48 -11.76 23.77
CA ARG A 45 8.17 -11.53 23.13
C ARG A 45 8.26 -10.27 22.27
N ILE A 46 7.51 -10.23 21.18
CA ILE A 46 7.57 -9.11 20.24
C ILE A 46 7.16 -7.75 20.89
N HIS A 47 6.28 -7.79 21.89
CA HIS A 47 5.95 -6.64 22.77
C HIS A 47 7.16 -6.13 23.58
N ASP A 48 7.99 -7.03 24.07
CA ASP A 48 9.11 -6.72 24.98
C ASP A 48 10.39 -6.36 24.20
N LEU A 49 10.33 -6.34 22.86
CA LEU A 49 11.48 -6.00 22.03
C LEU A 49 11.81 -4.52 22.20
N PRO A 50 13.06 -4.14 22.53
CA PRO A 50 13.43 -2.74 22.72
C PRO A 50 13.09 -1.83 21.54
N ALA A 51 13.21 -2.38 20.32
CA ALA A 51 12.86 -1.70 19.06
C ALA A 51 11.35 -1.40 18.92
N LEU A 52 10.48 -2.20 19.55
CA LEU A 52 9.03 -2.10 19.37
C LEU A 52 8.31 -1.54 20.60
N LYS A 53 9.02 -1.38 21.72
CA LYS A 53 8.46 -0.95 23.01
C LYS A 53 7.78 0.42 22.95
N GLU A 54 8.35 1.37 22.22
CA GLU A 54 7.78 2.72 22.08
C GLU A 54 6.44 2.69 21.33
N MET A 55 6.33 1.89 20.27
CA MET A 55 5.09 1.72 19.51
C MET A 55 3.96 1.16 20.38
N PHE A 56 4.24 0.11 21.16
CA PHE A 56 3.23 -0.45 22.07
C PHE A 56 2.84 0.52 23.20
N ALA A 57 3.77 1.36 23.67
CA ALA A 57 3.48 2.39 24.68
C ALA A 57 2.54 3.48 24.12
N VAL A 58 2.82 3.99 22.91
CA VAL A 58 1.97 5.00 22.25
C VAL A 58 0.56 4.46 22.02
N ARG A 59 0.43 3.22 21.51
CA ARG A 59 -0.87 2.58 21.31
C ARG A 59 -1.68 2.47 22.59
N LYS A 60 -1.04 2.08 23.70
CA LYS A 60 -1.69 1.96 25.00
C LYS A 60 -2.20 3.32 25.50
N GLU A 61 -1.41 4.38 25.33
CA GLU A 61 -1.82 5.74 25.71
C GLU A 61 -2.97 6.27 24.83
N GLU A 62 -3.01 5.92 23.55
CA GLU A 62 -4.12 6.27 22.65
C GLU A 62 -5.41 5.52 23.00
N GLU A 63 -5.32 4.24 23.34
CA GLU A 63 -6.46 3.46 23.84
C GLU A 63 -6.99 4.01 25.17
N GLU A 64 -6.10 4.41 26.09
CA GLU A 64 -6.49 5.07 27.34
C GLU A 64 -7.14 6.44 27.10
N ARG A 65 -6.64 7.25 26.16
CA ARG A 65 -7.30 8.53 25.77
C ARG A 65 -8.69 8.31 25.19
N ARG A 66 -8.85 7.32 24.31
CA ARG A 66 -10.13 7.01 23.67
C ARG A 66 -11.19 6.58 24.68
N ASN A 67 -10.82 5.72 25.63
CA ASN A 67 -11.73 5.29 26.70
C ASN A 67 -12.15 6.45 27.62
N VAL A 68 -11.27 7.43 27.84
CA VAL A 68 -11.61 8.62 28.66
C VAL A 68 -12.55 9.58 27.93
N GLU A 69 -12.51 9.64 26.60
CA GLU A 69 -13.37 10.51 25.78
C GLU A 69 -14.79 9.95 25.62
N GLU A 70 -14.96 8.61 25.58
CA GLU A 70 -16.27 7.95 25.59
C GLU A 70 -17.01 8.04 26.94
N ASP A 71 -16.30 8.25 28.06
CA ASP A 71 -16.88 8.36 29.41
C ASP A 71 -17.35 9.78 29.77
N VAL A 72 -17.32 10.74 28.84
CA VAL A 72 -17.86 12.10 29.08
C VAL A 72 -19.38 12.10 28.86
N PRO A 73 -20.21 12.32 29.90
CA PRO A 73 -21.67 12.30 29.74
C PRO A 73 -22.14 13.49 28.90
N GLU A 74 -22.95 13.21 27.87
CA GLU A 74 -23.61 14.18 26.97
C GLU A 74 -24.74 15.00 27.64
N ASP A 75 -24.53 15.53 28.86
CA ASP A 75 -25.63 16.17 29.62
C ASP A 75 -25.67 17.72 29.59
N GLU A 76 -24.85 18.39 28.78
CA GLU A 76 -24.85 19.88 28.70
C GLU A 76 -25.13 20.47 27.30
N ALA A 77 -25.70 19.70 26.37
CA ALA A 77 -26.11 20.23 25.05
C ALA A 77 -27.64 20.32 24.84
N ALA A 78 -28.45 20.00 25.85
CA ALA A 78 -29.90 19.98 25.77
C ALA A 78 -30.54 21.20 26.48
N GLN A 79 -30.20 22.42 26.08
CA GLN A 79 -30.89 23.64 26.53
C GLN A 79 -30.58 24.84 25.63
N ASP A 80 -31.02 24.82 24.37
CA ASP A 80 -31.46 26.00 23.61
C ASP A 80 -31.70 25.65 22.13
N ALA A 81 -32.86 25.05 21.82
CA ALA A 81 -33.49 25.15 20.50
C ALA A 81 -34.90 24.52 20.51
N ALA A 82 -35.78 25.01 21.39
CA ALA A 82 -37.21 24.76 21.23
C ALA A 82 -37.79 25.76 20.23
N ALA A 83 -37.97 25.36 18.96
CA ALA A 83 -39.03 25.88 18.09
C ALA A 83 -39.18 25.06 16.79
N GLY A 84 -40.34 24.42 16.61
CA GLY A 84 -40.96 24.29 15.28
C GLY A 84 -41.02 22.92 14.59
N THR A 85 -41.91 22.06 15.09
CA THR A 85 -42.95 21.29 14.35
C THR A 85 -42.65 20.48 13.07
N THR A 86 -43.15 19.23 13.09
CA THR A 86 -43.71 18.38 11.99
C THR A 86 -42.71 17.91 10.93
N ASP A 87 -42.65 16.65 10.50
CA ASP A 87 -43.65 15.58 10.38
C ASP A 87 -42.99 14.21 10.50
N ALA A 88 -43.82 13.22 10.83
CA ALA A 88 -43.50 11.81 10.80
C ALA A 88 -43.12 11.35 9.37
N ASP A 89 -41.93 10.78 9.22
CA ASP A 89 -41.76 9.66 8.31
C ASP A 89 -40.79 8.66 8.92
N SER A 90 -41.22 7.41 8.92
CA SER A 90 -40.59 6.31 9.63
C SER A 90 -40.00 5.39 8.56
N LEU A 91 -38.68 5.41 8.44
CA LEU A 91 -37.93 4.45 7.62
C LEU A 91 -37.22 3.49 8.58
N PRO A 92 -37.36 2.16 8.39
CA PRO A 92 -36.65 1.21 9.23
C PRO A 92 -35.16 1.30 8.95
N GLU A 93 -34.38 1.43 10.03
CA GLU A 93 -32.92 1.26 10.02
C GLU A 93 -32.62 -0.19 9.62
N GLU A 94 -32.27 -0.39 8.35
CA GLU A 94 -31.54 -1.58 7.95
C GLU A 94 -30.09 -1.41 8.46
N GLU A 95 -29.81 -1.98 9.63
CA GLU A 95 -28.46 -2.32 10.06
C GLU A 95 -27.86 -3.31 9.04
N GLU A 96 -27.34 -2.79 7.93
CA GLU A 96 -26.32 -3.49 7.17
C GLU A 96 -25.08 -3.56 8.04
N THR A 97 -24.97 -4.64 8.81
CA THR A 97 -23.72 -5.13 9.37
C THR A 97 -22.81 -5.52 8.20
N ALA A 98 -22.22 -4.51 7.57
CA ALA A 98 -21.12 -4.65 6.64
C ALA A 98 -19.95 -5.21 7.46
N VAL A 99 -19.84 -6.53 7.47
CA VAL A 99 -18.62 -7.24 7.83
C VAL A 99 -17.52 -6.60 7.00
N GLU A 100 -16.66 -5.79 7.64
CA GLU A 100 -15.42 -5.33 7.03
C GLU A 100 -14.58 -6.57 6.71
N GLU A 101 -14.80 -7.13 5.51
CA GLU A 101 -13.88 -8.07 4.88
C GLU A 101 -12.52 -7.38 4.89
N GLY A 102 -11.65 -7.84 5.80
CA GLY A 102 -10.29 -7.37 5.96
C GLY A 102 -9.66 -7.23 4.59
N THR A 103 -9.47 -5.99 4.17
CA THR A 103 -8.89 -5.69 2.86
C THR A 103 -7.52 -6.37 2.83
N PRO A 104 -7.26 -7.29 1.89
CA PRO A 104 -5.97 -7.96 1.84
C PRO A 104 -4.93 -6.88 1.59
N LEU A 105 -4.10 -6.62 2.61
CA LEU A 105 -3.03 -5.65 2.53
C LEU A 105 -2.00 -6.22 1.53
N VAL A 106 -2.14 -5.83 0.26
CA VAL A 106 -1.26 -6.31 -0.81
C VAL A 106 0.12 -5.70 -0.56
N VAL A 107 0.99 -6.46 0.11
CA VAL A 107 2.38 -6.09 0.35
C VAL A 107 3.02 -5.75 -1.01
N PRO A 108 3.35 -4.48 -1.27
CA PRO A 108 3.77 -4.06 -2.57
C PRO A 108 5.22 -4.49 -2.81
N TYR A 109 5.46 -5.63 -3.48
CA TYR A 109 6.81 -6.06 -3.86
C TYR A 109 7.51 -4.97 -4.71
N PRO A 110 8.44 -4.18 -4.14
CA PRO A 110 8.95 -2.98 -4.81
C PRO A 110 9.80 -3.36 -6.03
N TYR A 111 10.58 -4.44 -5.89
CA TYR A 111 11.43 -4.98 -6.95
C TYR A 111 10.65 -5.44 -8.17
N VAL A 112 9.45 -6.02 -7.98
CA VAL A 112 8.63 -6.49 -9.11
C VAL A 112 8.00 -5.32 -9.84
N ARG A 113 7.57 -4.27 -9.12
CA ARG A 113 7.12 -3.02 -9.74
C ARG A 113 8.24 -2.34 -10.52
N PHE A 114 9.43 -2.25 -9.92
CA PHE A 114 10.61 -1.68 -10.57
C PHE A 114 10.98 -2.45 -11.83
N LEU A 115 11.08 -3.78 -11.74
CA LEU A 115 11.44 -4.61 -12.89
C LEU A 115 10.39 -4.56 -14.00
N GLY A 116 9.10 -4.52 -13.64
CA GLY A 116 8.02 -4.35 -14.60
C GLY A 116 8.14 -3.01 -15.33
N ARG A 117 8.46 -1.94 -14.60
CA ARG A 117 8.71 -0.61 -15.20
C ARG A 117 9.95 -0.60 -16.08
N MET A 118 11.03 -1.26 -15.68
CA MET A 118 12.24 -1.39 -16.49
C MET A 118 11.95 -2.14 -17.79
N ALA A 119 11.17 -3.23 -17.72
CA ALA A 119 10.75 -3.98 -18.91
C ALA A 119 9.88 -3.14 -19.86
N ASP A 120 8.92 -2.36 -19.32
CA ASP A 120 8.11 -1.43 -20.11
C ASP A 120 8.99 -0.40 -20.85
N VAL A 121 9.96 0.20 -20.15
CA VAL A 121 10.88 1.19 -20.73
C VAL A 121 11.76 0.55 -21.81
N MET A 122 12.31 -0.64 -21.56
CA MET A 122 13.13 -1.37 -22.54
C MET A 122 12.34 -1.73 -23.79
N MET A 123 11.09 -2.19 -23.62
CA MET A 123 10.19 -2.50 -24.74
C MET A 123 9.90 -1.26 -25.57
N HIS A 124 9.54 -0.14 -24.92
CA HIS A 124 9.25 1.11 -25.61
C HIS A 124 10.49 1.65 -26.34
N MET A 125 11.66 1.61 -25.70
CA MET A 125 12.93 2.00 -26.34
C MET A 125 13.23 1.16 -27.57
N THR A 126 13.01 -0.16 -27.48
CA THR A 126 13.23 -1.06 -28.61
C THR A 126 12.27 -0.74 -29.77
N LEU A 127 10.99 -0.52 -29.46
CA LEU A 127 9.98 -0.14 -30.45
C LEU A 127 10.32 1.21 -31.09
N TYR A 128 10.71 2.20 -30.29
CA TYR A 128 11.11 3.52 -30.76
C TYR A 128 12.31 3.45 -31.72
N LEU A 129 13.37 2.73 -31.33
CA LEU A 129 14.54 2.53 -32.19
C LEU A 129 14.20 1.75 -33.48
N ALA A 130 13.31 0.75 -33.39
CA ALA A 130 12.83 0.02 -34.56
C ALA A 130 12.06 0.93 -35.53
N VAL A 131 11.19 1.80 -35.02
CA VAL A 131 10.45 2.79 -35.79
C VAL A 131 11.42 3.75 -36.49
N LEU A 132 12.37 4.35 -35.75
CA LEU A 132 13.40 5.21 -36.34
C LEU A 132 14.15 4.49 -37.48
N ARG A 133 14.53 3.23 -37.24
CA ARG A 133 15.25 2.41 -38.22
C ARG A 133 14.43 2.09 -39.48
N ILE A 134 13.12 1.91 -39.36
CA ILE A 134 12.20 1.68 -40.48
C ILE A 134 12.06 2.97 -41.31
N PHE A 135 11.97 4.12 -40.66
CA PHE A 135 11.88 5.43 -41.31
C PHE A 135 13.24 5.97 -41.78
N GLY A 136 14.33 5.23 -41.57
CA GLY A 136 15.69 5.64 -41.98
C GLY A 136 16.27 6.80 -41.17
N LEU A 137 15.70 7.10 -40.01
CA LEU A 137 16.17 8.13 -39.10
C LEU A 137 17.27 7.57 -38.20
N ALA A 138 18.34 8.34 -38.00
CA ALA A 138 19.40 7.99 -37.06
C ALA A 138 18.99 8.33 -35.63
N PHE A 139 19.39 7.49 -34.67
CA PHE A 139 19.27 7.83 -33.25
C PHE A 139 20.34 8.87 -32.88
N SER A 140 19.91 10.01 -32.37
CA SER A 140 20.78 11.02 -31.80
C SER A 140 20.97 10.75 -30.29
N PRO A 141 22.22 10.56 -29.80
CA PRO A 141 22.47 10.34 -28.38
C PRO A 141 22.17 11.59 -27.52
N ASP A 142 22.08 12.77 -28.12
CA ASP A 142 21.64 14.01 -27.45
C ASP A 142 20.16 13.95 -27.02
N PHE A 143 19.43 12.95 -27.50
CA PHE A 143 18.02 12.71 -27.22
C PHE A 143 17.77 11.95 -25.91
N LEU A 144 18.81 11.79 -25.08
CA LEU A 144 18.71 11.21 -23.75
C LEU A 144 17.84 12.07 -22.81
N PRO A 145 17.23 11.46 -21.77
CA PRO A 145 16.32 12.16 -20.88
C PRO A 145 17.00 13.37 -20.21
N GLY A 146 16.39 14.56 -20.36
CA GLY A 146 16.90 15.82 -19.84
C GLY A 146 16.57 17.04 -20.71
N SER A 147 16.25 16.82 -22.00
CA SER A 147 15.81 17.88 -22.92
C SER A 147 14.28 17.91 -23.06
N TYR A 148 13.74 19.08 -23.46
CA TYR A 148 12.32 19.22 -23.79
C TYR A 148 11.91 18.33 -24.98
N GLU A 149 12.82 18.12 -25.92
CA GLU A 149 12.55 17.25 -27.06
C GLU A 149 12.37 15.79 -26.63
N ALA A 150 13.22 15.28 -25.73
CA ALA A 150 13.08 13.93 -25.17
C ALA A 150 11.72 13.73 -24.49
N LEU A 151 11.23 14.75 -23.77
CA LEU A 151 9.88 14.70 -23.19
C LEU A 151 8.81 14.51 -24.28
N LEU A 152 8.90 15.27 -25.38
CA LEU A 152 7.91 15.25 -26.45
C LEU A 152 7.95 13.99 -27.32
N TYR A 153 9.13 13.58 -27.81
CA TYR A 153 9.20 12.50 -28.79
C TYR A 153 9.50 11.11 -28.19
N LEU A 154 9.97 11.04 -26.95
CA LEU A 154 10.22 9.76 -26.28
C LEU A 154 9.22 9.50 -25.14
N CYS A 155 9.06 10.43 -24.20
CA CYS A 155 8.23 10.21 -23.01
C CYS A 155 6.73 10.29 -23.30
N LEU A 156 6.26 11.26 -24.09
CA LEU A 156 4.83 11.42 -24.38
C LEU A 156 4.24 10.21 -25.11
N PRO A 157 4.87 9.66 -26.19
CA PRO A 157 4.41 8.42 -26.79
C PRO A 157 4.42 7.24 -25.83
N MET A 158 5.41 7.16 -24.94
CA MET A 158 5.47 6.10 -23.92
C MET A 158 4.25 6.16 -22.99
N VAL A 159 3.92 7.36 -22.48
CA VAL A 159 2.77 7.56 -21.60
C VAL A 159 1.46 7.23 -22.32
N LEU A 160 1.29 7.65 -23.58
CA LEU A 160 0.08 7.33 -24.35
C LEU A 160 -0.10 5.83 -24.60
N ILE A 161 0.99 5.12 -24.90
CA ILE A 161 0.96 3.67 -25.08
C ILE A 161 0.65 2.99 -23.74
N GLU A 162 1.27 3.44 -22.65
CA GLU A 162 1.00 2.93 -21.30
C GLU A 162 -0.46 3.13 -20.89
N THR A 163 -1.03 4.32 -21.11
CA THR A 163 -2.43 4.59 -20.77
C THR A 163 -3.38 3.76 -21.62
N ALA A 164 -3.07 3.51 -22.90
CA ALA A 164 -3.84 2.61 -23.74
C ALA A 164 -3.81 1.16 -23.22
N PHE A 165 -2.65 0.66 -22.78
CA PHE A 165 -2.56 -0.68 -22.17
C PHE A 165 -3.31 -0.77 -20.84
N LEU A 166 -3.22 0.26 -20.00
CA LEU A 166 -3.97 0.31 -18.75
C LEU A 166 -5.49 0.34 -19.01
N GLY A 167 -5.96 1.14 -19.95
CA GLY A 167 -7.38 1.25 -20.30
C GLY A 167 -7.96 0.04 -21.04
N THR A 168 -7.14 -0.85 -21.61
CA THR A 168 -7.60 -2.04 -22.35
C THR A 168 -7.36 -3.34 -21.60
N LEU A 169 -6.21 -3.49 -20.94
CA LEU A 169 -5.79 -4.73 -20.28
C LEU A 169 -5.75 -4.63 -18.76
N GLY A 170 -5.91 -3.43 -18.19
CA GLY A 170 -5.80 -3.18 -16.75
C GLY A 170 -4.39 -3.37 -16.18
N THR A 171 -3.38 -3.50 -17.05
CA THR A 171 -1.98 -3.68 -16.66
C THR A 171 -1.04 -3.24 -17.78
N THR A 172 0.22 -2.95 -17.44
CA THR A 172 1.26 -2.63 -18.43
C THR A 172 1.94 -3.91 -18.92
N PRO A 173 2.46 -3.95 -20.16
CA PRO A 173 3.03 -5.17 -20.75
C PRO A 173 4.14 -5.80 -19.89
N GLY A 174 5.06 -5.01 -19.36
CA GLY A 174 6.15 -5.44 -18.50
C GLY A 174 5.68 -5.98 -17.16
N LYS A 175 4.63 -5.40 -16.56
CA LYS A 175 4.01 -5.96 -15.36
C LYS A 175 3.30 -7.28 -15.65
N ALA A 176 2.62 -7.38 -16.80
CA ALA A 176 1.97 -8.61 -17.24
C ALA A 176 2.98 -9.75 -17.44
N MET A 177 4.16 -9.48 -18.01
CA MET A 177 5.24 -10.47 -18.16
C MET A 177 5.74 -11.02 -16.82
N LEU A 178 5.70 -10.21 -15.76
CA LEU A 178 6.07 -10.62 -14.41
C LEU A 178 4.90 -11.22 -13.61
N GLY A 179 3.74 -11.41 -14.24
CA GLY A 179 2.55 -11.96 -13.58
C GLY A 179 1.89 -11.01 -12.58
N VAL A 180 2.26 -9.73 -12.58
CA VAL A 180 1.68 -8.72 -11.68
C VAL A 180 0.61 -7.93 -12.40
N SER A 181 -0.59 -7.90 -11.81
CA SER A 181 -1.69 -7.04 -12.24
C SER A 181 -1.91 -5.98 -11.18
N VAL A 182 -2.12 -4.74 -11.61
CA VAL A 182 -2.59 -3.70 -10.69
C VAL A 182 -4.02 -4.07 -10.29
N ARG A 183 -4.24 -4.20 -8.98
CA ARG A 183 -5.54 -4.47 -8.38
C ARG A 183 -5.88 -3.32 -7.45
N ASP A 184 -7.16 -3.01 -7.37
CA ASP A 184 -7.73 -2.08 -6.41
C ASP A 184 -7.59 -2.63 -4.97
N TYR A 185 -7.84 -1.80 -3.95
CA TYR A 185 -7.84 -2.22 -2.54
C TYR A 185 -8.86 -3.34 -2.27
N ARG A 186 -9.88 -3.46 -3.14
CA ARG A 186 -10.88 -4.53 -3.16
C ARG A 186 -10.47 -5.77 -3.95
N GLY A 187 -9.22 -5.85 -4.43
CA GLY A 187 -8.70 -6.99 -5.20
C GLY A 187 -9.23 -7.12 -6.64
N LYS A 188 -10.09 -6.20 -7.10
CA LYS A 188 -10.55 -6.14 -8.50
C LYS A 188 -9.47 -5.56 -9.40
N ARG A 189 -9.42 -6.01 -10.66
CA ARG A 189 -8.57 -5.37 -11.67
C ARG A 189 -9.10 -3.96 -11.94
N LEU A 190 -8.19 -3.01 -12.16
CA LEU A 190 -8.56 -1.70 -12.70
C LEU A 190 -9.00 -1.94 -14.16
N SER A 191 -10.31 -2.03 -14.41
CA SER A 191 -10.90 -1.99 -15.76
C SER A 191 -11.43 -0.61 -16.04
#